data_AF-A0A7W0L5Q2-F1
#
_entry.id   AF-A0A7W0L5Q2-F1
#
_cell.length_a   1.000
_cell.length_b   1.000
_cell.length_c   1.000
_cell.angle_alpha   90.00
_cell.angle_beta   90.00
_cell.angle_gamma   90.00
#
_symmetry.space_group_name_H-M   'P 1'
#
loop_
_entity.id
_entity.type
_entity.pdbx_description
1 polymer ?
#
loop_
_entity_poly.entity_id
_entity_poly.type
_entity_poly.pdbx_seq_one_letter_code
_entity_poly.pdbx_strand_id
1 'polypeptide(L)'
;MAAPSIVPIALTLDDRTGYTLWAPPWEEDGEQWQAFLGAEGRLHLFESERELAAYSRTATEHDLDDHPVWPVVAALPARDLTPDDDHRYDLDGLYDLVAETPDRWSVGEVADTIDIVSRIAECCAATRIVRDLEQVPEIGLLSMGADAFVGREGENSWTAVGKAVDEHWETVLTRLGKRIRWPKVDVRILDAEEKELSAKDAERTEKVAAERTKRQAAAGKLGREVEDADRRALETDENEVLVEEPVTGTAVIQLPSTAWEADADEVDEATEFWESVGILPVELTLPEGSGLTLRCYVDDAPRFLGSKGRVHLFRSAEGLGTFIRGKNPHDLKEIATWPDVVDSDVAALPAEEDRYDLADISELFGRGGDTDVFDYSRLAHAFDGVLDIAEYADLDSVDELIRPTTPLGRALVESQRGVGKSLAPADTAAMASAWDELVEKVTGAVRWHD
;
A
#
# COMPACT_ATOMS: atom_id res chain seq x y z
N MET A 1 13.96 1.49 19.85
CA MET A 1 13.84 2.95 20.09
C MET A 1 13.72 3.59 18.73
N ALA A 2 12.70 4.41 18.50
CA ALA A 2 12.50 5.06 17.21
C ALA A 2 13.57 6.13 16.97
N ALA A 3 14.11 6.21 15.77
CA ALA A 3 14.95 7.34 15.36
C ALA A 3 14.08 8.62 15.32
N PRO A 4 14.65 9.80 15.62
CA PRO A 4 13.91 11.05 15.45
C PRO A 4 13.46 11.16 13.99
N SER A 5 12.19 11.49 13.78
CA SER A 5 11.57 11.54 12.46
C SER A 5 10.53 12.66 12.43
N ILE A 6 10.25 13.14 11.23
CA ILE A 6 9.15 14.08 10.96
C ILE A 6 8.40 13.50 9.77
N VAL A 7 7.10 13.30 9.93
CA VAL A 7 6.20 12.75 8.91
C VAL A 7 5.19 13.82 8.46
N PRO A 8 4.88 13.91 7.15
CA PRO A 8 3.77 14.71 6.69
C PRO A 8 2.44 14.05 7.06
N ILE A 9 1.48 14.85 7.53
CA ILE A 9 0.12 14.38 7.83
C ILE A 9 -0.93 15.25 7.15
N ALA A 10 -2.11 14.69 6.90
CA ALA A 10 -3.29 15.44 6.47
C ALA A 10 -4.40 15.35 7.52
N LEU A 11 -5.07 16.48 7.77
CA LEU A 11 -6.26 16.56 8.62
C LEU A 11 -7.42 17.11 7.80
N THR A 12 -8.53 16.40 7.76
CA THR A 12 -9.81 16.91 7.22
C THR A 12 -10.72 17.34 8.36
N LEU A 13 -11.14 18.59 8.34
CA LEU A 13 -12.02 19.20 9.33
C LEU A 13 -12.87 20.29 8.65
N ASP A 14 -14.16 20.34 8.94
CA ASP A 14 -15.11 21.30 8.34
C ASP A 14 -15.07 21.27 6.80
N ASP A 15 -15.07 20.07 6.20
CA ASP A 15 -14.97 19.83 4.74
C ASP A 15 -13.68 20.40 4.12
N ARG A 16 -12.65 20.64 4.93
CA ARG A 16 -11.39 21.22 4.48
C ARG A 16 -10.20 20.37 4.91
N THR A 17 -9.50 19.82 3.94
CA THR A 17 -8.24 19.12 4.16
C THR A 17 -7.07 20.11 4.25
N GLY A 18 -6.25 19.95 5.29
CA GLY A 18 -5.03 20.70 5.51
C GLY A 18 -3.83 19.79 5.72
N TYR A 19 -2.68 20.18 5.19
CA TYR A 19 -1.42 19.46 5.29
C TYR A 19 -0.52 20.09 6.35
N THR A 20 0.22 19.27 7.10
CA THR A 20 1.20 19.73 8.10
C THR A 20 2.28 18.67 8.33
N LEU A 21 3.18 18.94 9.28
CA LEU A 21 4.23 18.00 9.69
C LEU A 21 4.06 17.65 11.16
N TRP A 22 4.34 16.40 11.48
CA TRP A 22 4.31 15.85 12.82
C TRP A 22 5.64 15.14 13.12
N ALA A 23 6.23 15.42 14.27
CA ALA A 23 7.30 14.65 14.85
C ALA A 23 6.71 13.71 15.92
N PRO A 24 6.59 12.39 15.63
CA PRO A 24 6.19 11.42 16.63
C PRO A 24 7.14 11.42 17.83
N PRO A 25 6.75 10.86 18.98
CA PRO A 25 7.54 10.93 20.19
C PRO A 25 8.98 10.46 20.00
N TRP A 26 9.96 11.32 20.34
CA TRP A 26 11.40 11.02 20.32
C TRP A 26 12.04 11.32 21.67
N GLU A 27 13.22 10.74 21.91
CA GLU A 27 14.00 11.03 23.12
C GLU A 27 15.18 11.94 22.79
N GLU A 28 15.35 12.99 23.57
CA GLU A 28 16.51 13.90 23.51
C GLU A 28 16.90 14.30 24.93
N ASP A 29 18.18 14.11 25.25
CA ASP A 29 18.75 14.36 26.58
C ASP A 29 18.01 13.66 27.76
N GLY A 30 17.37 12.52 27.50
CA GLY A 30 16.62 11.76 28.51
C GLY A 30 15.21 12.28 28.77
N GLU A 31 14.74 13.24 27.97
CA GLU A 31 13.38 13.75 27.96
C GLU A 31 12.66 13.28 26.69
N GLN A 32 11.36 12.96 26.82
CA GLN A 32 10.53 12.59 25.67
C GLN A 32 9.86 13.85 25.11
N TRP A 33 10.02 14.05 23.81
CA TRP A 33 9.49 15.18 23.06
C TRP A 33 8.53 14.70 21.99
N GLN A 34 7.59 15.55 21.60
CA GLN A 34 6.77 15.42 20.40
C GLN A 34 6.40 16.83 19.95
N ALA A 35 6.18 17.04 18.66
CA ALA A 35 5.84 18.36 18.14
C ALA A 35 5.09 18.27 16.81
N PHE A 36 4.31 19.31 16.51
CA PHE A 36 3.73 19.53 15.20
C PHE A 36 4.28 20.82 14.62
N LEU A 37 4.20 20.99 13.30
CA LEU A 37 4.50 22.26 12.68
C LEU A 37 3.46 23.31 13.13
N GLY A 38 3.92 24.19 14.00
CA GLY A 38 3.07 25.15 14.70
C GLY A 38 3.88 26.17 15.45
N ALA A 39 3.20 27.18 15.98
CA ALA A 39 3.83 28.16 16.86
C ALA A 39 2.81 28.71 17.84
N GLU A 40 3.26 29.11 19.04
CA GLU A 40 2.42 29.71 20.08
C GLU A 40 1.24 28.82 20.50
N GLY A 41 1.43 27.50 20.51
CA GLY A 41 0.37 26.53 20.84
C GLY A 41 -0.76 26.52 19.81
N ARG A 42 -0.42 26.74 18.53
CA ARG A 42 -1.31 26.62 17.38
C ARG A 42 -0.69 25.77 16.30
N LEU A 43 -1.48 24.85 15.76
CA LEU A 43 -1.15 24.03 14.61
C LEU A 43 -1.21 24.88 13.32
N HIS A 44 -0.21 24.75 12.46
CA HIS A 44 -0.25 25.35 11.12
C HIS A 44 -0.69 24.32 10.10
N LEU A 45 -1.78 24.59 9.38
CA LEU A 45 -2.25 23.80 8.24
C LEU A 45 -2.13 24.59 6.93
N PHE A 46 -1.89 23.88 5.84
CA PHE A 46 -1.72 24.43 4.49
C PHE A 46 -2.70 23.77 3.51
N GLU A 47 -3.13 24.48 2.46
CA GLU A 47 -4.12 23.94 1.51
C GLU A 47 -3.51 22.98 0.48
N SER A 48 -2.17 22.90 0.42
CA SER A 48 -1.46 21.99 -0.47
C SER A 48 -0.06 21.68 0.06
N GLU A 49 0.53 20.60 -0.45
CA GLU A 49 1.91 20.25 -0.16
C GLU A 49 2.90 21.32 -0.65
N ARG A 50 2.53 22.08 -1.70
CA ARG A 50 3.34 23.22 -2.18
C ARG A 50 3.39 24.36 -1.18
N GLU A 51 2.25 24.67 -0.55
CA GLU A 51 2.20 25.69 0.49
C GLU A 51 3.00 25.26 1.72
N LEU A 52 2.89 23.99 2.11
CA LEU A 52 3.69 23.39 3.18
C LEU A 52 5.19 23.48 2.86
N ALA A 53 5.62 23.00 1.68
CA ALA A 53 7.02 23.08 1.26
C ALA A 53 7.55 24.52 1.23
N ALA A 54 6.77 25.46 0.69
CA ALA A 54 7.17 26.86 0.63
C ALA A 54 7.28 27.49 2.03
N TYR A 55 6.42 27.08 2.96
CA TYR A 55 6.51 27.51 4.35
C TYR A 55 7.77 26.94 4.99
N SER A 56 8.02 25.64 4.87
CA SER A 56 9.20 24.99 5.46
C SER A 56 10.53 25.59 4.98
N ARG A 57 10.57 26.17 3.77
CA ARG A 57 11.76 26.90 3.25
C ARG A 57 12.01 28.26 3.92
N THR A 58 10.95 28.89 4.44
CA THR A 58 10.97 30.29 4.88
C THR A 58 10.67 30.48 6.36
N ALA A 59 10.14 29.45 7.01
CA ALA A 59 9.84 29.45 8.42
C ALA A 59 11.14 29.46 9.24
N THR A 60 11.17 30.29 10.28
CA THR A 60 12.33 30.46 11.17
C THR A 60 11.95 30.50 12.65
N GLU A 61 10.66 30.41 12.95
CA GLU A 61 10.12 30.38 14.32
C GLU A 61 8.87 29.47 14.36
N HIS A 62 9.05 28.22 14.76
CA HIS A 62 8.03 27.19 14.96
C HIS A 62 8.56 26.03 15.82
N ASP A 63 7.65 25.20 16.31
CA ASP A 63 7.91 24.14 17.30
C ASP A 63 8.77 22.96 16.78
N LEU A 64 9.16 22.98 15.49
CA LEU A 64 10.03 21.97 14.86
C LEU A 64 11.42 22.52 14.50
N ASP A 65 11.70 23.81 14.70
CA ASP A 65 12.95 24.45 14.25
C ASP A 65 14.21 23.80 14.83
N ASP A 66 14.13 23.37 16.09
CA ASP A 66 15.24 22.75 16.81
C ASP A 66 15.30 21.22 16.59
N HIS A 67 14.35 20.62 15.86
CA HIS A 67 14.33 19.17 15.65
C HIS A 67 15.52 18.72 14.77
N PRO A 68 16.25 17.64 15.12
CA PRO A 68 17.48 17.24 14.42
C PRO A 68 17.29 16.91 12.93
N VAL A 69 16.09 16.49 12.53
CA VAL A 69 15.75 16.16 11.13
C VAL A 69 15.17 17.36 10.37
N TRP A 70 14.84 18.46 11.05
CA TRP A 70 14.24 19.64 10.42
C TRP A 70 15.05 20.18 9.23
N PRO A 71 16.40 20.29 9.25
CA PRO A 71 17.16 20.79 8.11
C PRO A 71 16.99 19.96 6.83
N VAL A 72 16.67 18.67 6.96
CA VAL A 72 16.40 17.78 5.83
C VAL A 72 14.97 17.97 5.34
N VAL A 73 13.98 17.91 6.23
CA VAL A 73 12.56 18.06 5.87
C VAL A 73 12.27 19.44 5.29
N ALA A 74 12.87 20.47 5.86
CA ALA A 74 12.79 21.85 5.36
C ALA A 74 13.34 22.03 3.95
N ALA A 75 14.09 21.06 3.41
CA ALA A 75 14.65 21.05 2.06
C ALA A 75 13.94 20.07 1.09
N LEU A 76 12.96 19.28 1.55
CA LEU A 76 12.24 18.34 0.70
C LEU A 76 11.37 19.07 -0.35
N PRO A 77 11.22 18.52 -1.58
CA PRO A 77 10.25 19.02 -2.54
C PRO A 77 8.82 18.69 -2.11
N ALA A 78 7.83 19.43 -2.62
CA ALA A 78 6.43 19.26 -2.24
C ALA A 78 5.91 17.82 -2.36
N ARG A 79 6.32 17.09 -3.40
CA ARG A 79 5.93 15.68 -3.62
C ARG A 79 6.43 14.70 -2.54
N ASP A 80 7.51 15.05 -1.85
CA ASP A 80 8.08 14.22 -0.78
C ASP A 80 7.50 14.63 0.59
N LEU A 81 6.57 15.61 0.60
CA LEU A 81 5.78 16.03 1.77
C LEU A 81 4.31 15.63 1.63
N THR A 82 4.01 14.69 0.71
CA THR A 82 2.69 14.09 0.59
C THR A 82 2.53 13.03 1.68
N PRO A 83 1.49 13.13 2.54
CA PRO A 83 1.18 12.08 3.51
C PRO A 83 0.92 10.74 2.81
N ASP A 84 1.40 9.65 3.40
CA ASP A 84 0.94 8.30 3.04
C ASP A 84 -0.49 8.07 3.57
N ASP A 85 -1.03 6.87 3.40
CA ASP A 85 -2.41 6.56 3.77
C ASP A 85 -2.61 6.50 5.30
N ASP A 86 -1.63 6.01 6.05
CA ASP A 86 -1.68 5.90 7.51
C ASP A 86 -1.62 7.26 8.23
N HIS A 87 -1.17 8.29 7.51
CA HIS A 87 -1.01 9.65 8.03
C HIS A 87 -2.10 10.62 7.55
N ARG A 88 -3.27 10.09 7.16
CA ARG A 88 -4.46 10.86 6.76
C ARG A 88 -5.57 10.65 7.77
N TYR A 89 -5.99 11.73 8.42
CA TYR A 89 -7.02 11.68 9.46
C TYR A 89 -8.23 12.50 9.04
N ASP A 90 -9.35 11.82 8.77
CA ASP A 90 -10.63 12.45 8.48
C ASP A 90 -11.44 12.64 9.78
N LEU A 91 -11.37 13.85 10.34
CA LEU A 91 -12.08 14.14 11.58
C LEU A 91 -13.59 14.28 11.37
N ASP A 92 -14.02 14.63 10.15
CA ASP A 92 -15.44 14.75 9.81
C ASP A 92 -16.06 13.35 9.60
N GLY A 93 -15.28 12.42 9.04
CA GLY A 93 -15.66 11.02 8.79
C GLY A 93 -15.84 10.15 10.04
N LEU A 94 -15.39 10.60 11.21
CA LEU A 94 -15.45 9.81 12.46
C LEU A 94 -16.87 9.35 12.83
N TYR A 95 -17.89 10.14 12.48
CA TYR A 95 -19.30 9.81 12.74
C TYR A 95 -19.76 8.59 11.96
N ASP A 96 -19.29 8.44 10.72
CA ASP A 96 -19.65 7.31 9.86
C ASP A 96 -18.96 6.04 10.36
N LEU A 97 -17.67 6.14 10.70
CA LEU A 97 -16.90 5.00 11.25
C LEU A 97 -17.53 4.41 12.51
N VAL A 98 -17.96 5.24 13.47
CA VAL A 98 -18.59 4.72 14.71
C VAL A 98 -20.04 4.25 14.51
N ALA A 99 -20.66 4.54 13.36
CA ALA A 99 -21.97 4.03 13.00
C ALA A 99 -21.90 2.65 12.32
N GLU A 100 -20.72 2.24 11.86
CA GLU A 100 -20.47 0.94 11.24
C GLU A 100 -20.36 -0.20 12.28
N THR A 101 -20.27 -1.42 11.77
CA THR A 101 -20.01 -2.60 12.62
C THR A 101 -18.53 -2.57 13.02
N PRO A 102 -18.20 -2.79 14.31
CA PRO A 102 -16.81 -2.74 14.74
C PRO A 102 -16.01 -3.87 14.08
N ASP A 103 -14.99 -3.50 13.35
CA ASP A 103 -14.00 -4.40 12.77
C ASP A 103 -12.58 -3.83 12.93
N ARG A 104 -11.60 -4.62 12.49
CA ARG A 104 -10.21 -4.20 12.23
C ARG A 104 -9.98 -2.72 11.96
N TRP A 105 -10.66 -2.27 10.91
CA TRP A 105 -10.39 -1.06 10.14
C TRP A 105 -11.11 0.10 10.81
N SER A 106 -12.41 -0.04 11.05
CA SER A 106 -13.22 1.00 11.72
C SER A 106 -12.73 1.27 13.14
N VAL A 107 -12.35 0.25 13.90
CA VAL A 107 -11.81 0.42 15.26
C VAL A 107 -10.42 1.07 15.22
N GLY A 108 -9.56 0.65 14.28
CA GLY A 108 -8.24 1.24 14.07
C GLY A 108 -8.33 2.72 13.71
N GLU A 109 -9.10 3.07 12.69
CA GLU A 109 -9.22 4.46 12.24
C GLU A 109 -9.85 5.37 13.30
N VAL A 110 -10.83 4.89 14.06
CA VAL A 110 -11.40 5.63 15.20
C VAL A 110 -10.34 5.86 16.28
N ALA A 111 -9.53 4.84 16.59
CA ALA A 111 -8.45 4.95 17.56
C ALA A 111 -7.40 5.98 17.13
N ASP A 112 -6.93 5.89 15.88
CA ASP A 112 -5.89 6.74 15.33
C ASP A 112 -6.34 8.19 15.19
N THR A 113 -7.61 8.40 14.79
CA THR A 113 -8.22 9.73 14.69
C THR A 113 -8.35 10.40 16.05
N ILE A 114 -8.72 9.65 17.10
CA ILE A 114 -8.78 10.19 18.46
C ILE A 114 -7.38 10.43 19.01
N ASP A 115 -6.43 9.52 18.78
CA ASP A 115 -5.04 9.63 19.24
C ASP A 115 -4.36 10.87 18.65
N ILE A 116 -4.47 11.09 17.33
CA ILE A 116 -3.85 12.27 16.71
C ILE A 116 -4.42 13.58 17.27
N VAL A 117 -5.72 13.65 17.53
CA VAL A 117 -6.35 14.84 18.13
C VAL A 117 -5.91 15.03 19.58
N SER A 118 -5.75 13.95 20.35
CA SER A 118 -5.16 14.00 21.70
C SER A 118 -3.72 14.51 21.67
N ARG A 119 -2.88 14.03 20.75
CA ARG A 119 -1.49 14.51 20.57
C ARG A 119 -1.42 15.98 20.19
N ILE A 120 -2.27 16.43 19.26
CA ILE A 120 -2.37 17.85 18.90
C ILE A 120 -2.78 18.67 20.12
N ALA A 121 -3.74 18.18 20.91
CA ALA A 121 -4.19 18.85 22.13
C ALA A 121 -3.07 18.96 23.17
N GLU A 122 -2.26 17.93 23.34
CA GLU A 122 -1.07 17.94 24.22
C GLU A 122 -0.03 18.97 23.74
N CYS A 123 0.35 18.92 22.46
CA CYS A 123 1.33 19.85 21.87
C CYS A 123 0.85 21.31 21.94
N CYS A 124 -0.45 21.55 21.80
CA CYS A 124 -1.04 22.88 21.95
C CYS A 124 -1.25 23.32 23.42
N ALA A 125 -0.82 22.52 24.41
CA ALA A 125 -1.11 22.69 25.83
C ALA A 125 -2.60 22.91 26.12
N ALA A 126 -3.45 22.19 25.38
CA ALA A 126 -4.88 22.36 25.28
C ALA A 126 -5.65 21.05 25.50
N THR A 127 -5.20 20.18 26.42
CA THR A 127 -5.81 18.88 26.78
C THR A 127 -7.31 18.91 27.07
N ARG A 128 -7.89 20.08 27.38
CA ARG A 128 -9.35 20.28 27.44
C ARG A 128 -10.07 20.01 26.11
N ILE A 129 -9.38 19.92 24.98
CA ILE A 129 -9.98 19.59 23.68
C ILE A 129 -10.67 18.22 23.77
N VAL A 130 -9.92 17.19 24.19
CA VAL A 130 -10.35 15.78 24.21
C VAL A 130 -10.87 15.29 25.56
N ARG A 131 -10.62 16.05 26.65
CA ARG A 131 -10.91 15.65 28.04
C ARG A 131 -12.29 15.03 28.30
N ASP A 132 -13.34 15.54 27.66
CA ASP A 132 -14.71 15.07 27.90
C ASP A 132 -14.93 13.69 27.25
N LEU A 133 -14.35 13.47 26.06
CA LEU A 133 -14.34 12.19 25.35
C LEU A 133 -13.50 11.14 26.09
N GLU A 134 -12.27 11.49 26.52
CA GLU A 134 -11.36 10.59 27.24
C GLU A 134 -11.88 10.12 28.62
N GLN A 135 -12.91 10.79 29.17
CA GLN A 135 -13.55 10.36 30.42
C GLN A 135 -14.54 9.20 30.21
N VAL A 136 -14.88 8.87 28.96
CA VAL A 136 -15.72 7.72 28.63
C VAL A 136 -14.85 6.46 28.65
N PRO A 137 -15.10 5.48 29.55
CA PRO A 137 -14.26 4.29 29.69
C PRO A 137 -14.08 3.49 28.40
N GLU A 138 -15.13 3.42 27.58
CA GLU A 138 -15.15 2.66 26.34
C GLU A 138 -14.23 3.24 25.26
N ILE A 139 -13.90 4.53 25.32
CA ILE A 139 -12.87 5.14 24.44
C ILE A 139 -11.49 4.50 24.72
N GLY A 140 -11.20 4.13 25.97
CA GLY A 140 -9.96 3.43 26.31
C GLY A 140 -9.85 2.03 25.70
N LEU A 141 -10.97 1.40 25.32
CA LEU A 141 -10.99 0.07 24.72
C LEU A 141 -10.48 0.06 23.27
N LEU A 142 -10.51 1.21 22.58
CA LEU A 142 -10.00 1.35 21.21
C LEU A 142 -8.53 0.90 21.10
N SER A 143 -7.72 1.17 22.14
CA SER A 143 -6.31 0.74 22.20
C SER A 143 -6.10 -0.78 22.28
N MET A 144 -7.17 -1.55 22.54
CA MET A 144 -7.14 -3.00 22.58
C MET A 144 -7.55 -3.64 21.25
N GLY A 145 -7.90 -2.84 20.23
CA GLY A 145 -8.31 -3.30 18.91
C GLY A 145 -9.74 -3.88 18.87
N ALA A 146 -10.11 -4.40 17.69
CA ALA A 146 -11.48 -4.83 17.40
C ALA A 146 -11.99 -5.97 18.30
N ASP A 147 -11.10 -6.82 18.81
CA ASP A 147 -11.45 -7.93 19.72
C ASP A 147 -12.12 -7.45 21.01
N ALA A 148 -11.86 -6.22 21.45
CA ALA A 148 -12.53 -5.63 22.60
C ALA A 148 -14.02 -5.35 22.37
N PHE A 149 -14.46 -5.36 21.12
CA PHE A 149 -15.82 -5.04 20.69
C PHE A 149 -16.60 -6.26 20.18
N VAL A 150 -16.06 -7.47 20.36
CA VAL A 150 -16.70 -8.73 19.95
C VAL A 150 -17.71 -9.22 21.00
N GLY A 151 -18.83 -9.77 20.51
CA GLY A 151 -19.87 -10.37 21.33
C GLY A 151 -20.73 -9.32 22.05
N ARG A 152 -21.74 -9.78 22.80
CA ARG A 152 -22.79 -8.87 23.32
C ARG A 152 -22.26 -7.74 24.20
N GLU A 153 -21.24 -7.98 25.01
CA GLU A 153 -20.65 -6.94 25.86
C GLU A 153 -19.82 -5.95 25.04
N GLY A 154 -19.02 -6.45 24.09
CA GLY A 154 -18.26 -5.62 23.15
C GLY A 154 -19.14 -4.76 22.23
N GLU A 155 -20.23 -5.32 21.69
CA GLU A 155 -21.22 -4.58 20.90
C GLU A 155 -21.85 -3.42 21.70
N ASN A 156 -22.12 -3.64 23.00
CA ASN A 156 -22.60 -2.57 23.88
C ASN A 156 -21.53 -1.50 24.11
N SER A 157 -20.26 -1.91 24.23
CA SER A 157 -19.13 -0.98 24.35
C SER A 157 -18.94 -0.15 23.07
N TRP A 158 -19.07 -0.75 21.89
CA TRP A 158 -19.01 -0.04 20.61
C TRP A 158 -20.15 0.97 20.48
N THR A 159 -21.36 0.56 20.85
CA THR A 159 -22.53 1.46 20.92
C THR A 159 -22.27 2.65 21.86
N ALA A 160 -21.54 2.42 22.96
CA ALA A 160 -21.16 3.49 23.90
C ALA A 160 -20.07 4.42 23.32
N VAL A 161 -19.13 3.90 22.52
CA VAL A 161 -18.16 4.71 21.75
C VAL A 161 -18.90 5.65 20.78
N GLY A 162 -19.81 5.10 19.95
CA GLY A 162 -20.58 5.92 19.02
C GLY A 162 -21.41 7.00 19.72
N LYS A 163 -22.01 6.67 20.87
CA LYS A 163 -22.71 7.66 21.70
C LYS A 163 -21.77 8.75 22.25
N ALA A 164 -20.55 8.40 22.66
CA ALA A 164 -19.58 9.35 23.17
C ALA A 164 -19.12 10.32 22.07
N VAL A 165 -18.91 9.82 20.85
CA VAL A 165 -18.59 10.64 19.67
C VAL A 165 -19.76 11.58 19.35
N ASP A 166 -21.01 11.10 19.30
CA ASP A 166 -22.21 11.93 19.10
C ASP A 166 -22.33 13.06 20.15
N GLU A 167 -22.07 12.77 21.42
CA GLU A 167 -22.20 13.75 22.51
C GLU A 167 -21.04 14.76 22.61
N HIS A 168 -19.83 14.39 22.18
CA HIS A 168 -18.62 15.15 22.51
C HIS A 168 -17.82 15.65 21.30
N TRP A 169 -17.87 14.96 20.17
CA TRP A 169 -16.93 15.19 19.06
C TRP A 169 -17.05 16.58 18.44
N GLU A 170 -18.26 17.09 18.21
CA GLU A 170 -18.46 18.47 17.71
C GLU A 170 -17.79 19.53 18.60
N THR A 171 -17.81 19.31 19.92
CA THR A 171 -17.11 20.19 20.85
C THR A 171 -15.59 20.05 20.75
N VAL A 172 -15.08 18.84 20.49
CA VAL A 172 -13.66 18.58 20.19
C VAL A 172 -13.26 19.36 18.93
N LEU A 173 -13.98 19.19 17.82
CA LEU A 173 -13.75 19.85 16.54
C LEU A 173 -13.76 21.39 16.69
N THR A 174 -14.78 21.93 17.36
CA THR A 174 -14.87 23.38 17.64
C THR A 174 -13.69 23.89 18.49
N ARG A 175 -13.19 23.10 19.45
CA ARG A 175 -12.04 23.50 20.29
C ARG A 175 -10.73 23.37 19.52
N LEU A 176 -10.57 22.32 18.71
CA LEU A 176 -9.41 22.08 17.85
C LEU A 176 -9.29 23.15 16.76
N GLY A 177 -10.39 23.50 16.09
CA GLY A 177 -10.42 24.55 15.07
C GLY A 177 -9.91 25.91 15.56
N LYS A 178 -10.07 26.23 16.86
CA LYS A 178 -9.52 27.44 17.49
C LYS A 178 -7.99 27.42 17.65
N ARG A 179 -7.38 26.24 17.54
CA ARG A 179 -5.93 26.02 17.58
C ARG A 179 -5.31 25.94 16.19
N ILE A 180 -6.11 25.83 15.14
CA ILE A 180 -5.62 25.80 13.77
C ILE A 180 -5.40 27.22 13.24
N ARG A 181 -4.26 27.41 12.57
CA ARG A 181 -3.95 28.60 11.77
C ARG A 181 -3.67 28.14 10.34
N TRP A 182 -4.10 28.96 9.39
CA TRP A 182 -3.82 28.78 7.96
C TRP A 182 -2.88 29.90 7.49
N PRO A 183 -1.55 29.73 7.55
CA PRO A 183 -0.61 30.75 7.12
C PRO A 183 -0.74 31.01 5.62
N LYS A 184 -0.52 32.26 5.20
CA LYS A 184 -0.43 32.60 3.78
C LYS A 184 1.02 32.53 3.34
N VAL A 185 1.28 31.76 2.29
CA VAL A 185 2.64 31.46 1.82
C VAL A 185 2.76 31.81 0.34
N ASP A 186 3.90 32.35 -0.07
CA ASP A 186 4.19 32.59 -1.47
C ASP A 186 4.82 31.36 -2.12
N VAL A 187 4.01 30.52 -2.75
CA VAL A 187 4.46 29.28 -3.40
C VAL A 187 5.38 29.50 -4.61
N ARG A 188 5.44 30.72 -5.16
CA ARG A 188 6.26 31.02 -6.35
C ARG A 188 7.75 30.88 -6.11
N ILE A 189 8.17 30.81 -4.84
CA ILE A 189 9.57 30.55 -4.49
C ILE A 189 10.04 29.15 -4.95
N LEU A 190 9.11 28.21 -5.14
CA LEU A 190 9.41 26.84 -5.55
C LEU A 190 9.45 26.66 -7.09
N ASP A 191 8.99 27.66 -7.86
CA ASP A 191 8.82 27.55 -9.32
C ASP A 191 10.10 27.17 -10.06
N ALA A 192 11.26 27.64 -9.59
CA ALA A 192 12.55 27.35 -10.20
C ALA A 192 13.01 25.92 -9.90
N GLU A 193 12.91 25.50 -8.63
CA GLU A 193 13.29 24.18 -8.16
C GLU A 193 12.44 23.09 -8.82
N GLU A 194 11.13 23.30 -8.92
CA GLU A 194 10.24 22.32 -9.56
C GLU A 194 10.46 22.19 -11.06
N LYS A 195 10.76 23.30 -11.75
CA LYS A 195 11.13 23.23 -13.18
C LYS A 195 12.41 22.43 -13.36
N GLU A 196 13.38 22.60 -12.48
CA GLU A 196 14.61 21.82 -12.51
C GLU A 196 14.34 20.33 -12.20
N LEU A 197 13.52 20.04 -11.20
CA LEU A 197 13.15 18.68 -10.80
C LEU A 197 12.39 17.95 -11.92
N SER A 198 11.39 18.61 -12.51
CA SER A 198 10.62 18.10 -13.65
C SER A 198 11.51 17.86 -14.88
N ALA A 199 12.49 18.74 -15.13
CA ALA A 199 13.47 18.53 -16.20
C ALA A 199 14.37 17.31 -15.93
N LYS A 200 14.82 17.13 -14.68
CA LYS A 200 15.60 15.95 -14.27
C LYS A 200 14.80 14.65 -14.39
N ASP A 201 13.52 14.66 -14.01
CA ASP A 201 12.64 13.49 -14.13
C ASP A 201 12.39 13.13 -15.60
N ALA A 202 12.19 14.12 -16.46
CA ALA A 202 12.09 13.91 -17.90
C ALA A 202 13.39 13.31 -18.49
N GLU A 203 14.55 13.81 -18.08
CA GLU A 203 15.85 13.26 -18.47
C GLU A 203 16.03 11.81 -17.96
N ARG A 204 15.64 11.52 -16.71
CA ARG A 204 15.66 10.16 -16.14
C ARG A 204 14.77 9.22 -16.95
N THR A 205 13.55 9.66 -17.27
CA THR A 205 12.58 8.89 -18.07
C THR A 205 13.12 8.60 -19.47
N GLU A 206 13.74 9.59 -20.13
CA GLU A 206 14.36 9.41 -21.44
C GLU A 206 15.54 8.44 -21.38
N LYS A 207 16.37 8.50 -20.34
CA LYS A 207 17.47 7.55 -20.12
C LYS A 207 16.96 6.13 -19.92
N VAL A 208 15.94 5.93 -19.09
CA VAL A 208 15.30 4.62 -18.87
C VAL A 208 14.74 4.07 -20.18
N ALA A 209 14.00 4.89 -20.94
CA ALA A 209 13.46 4.49 -22.25
C ALA A 209 14.58 4.16 -23.27
N ALA A 210 15.67 4.92 -23.28
CA ALA A 210 16.82 4.66 -24.14
C ALA A 210 17.57 3.37 -23.75
N GLU A 211 17.71 3.09 -22.46
CA GLU A 211 18.26 1.82 -21.97
C GLU A 211 17.36 0.63 -22.31
N ARG A 212 16.04 0.76 -22.14
CA ARG A 212 15.06 -0.25 -22.57
C ARG A 212 15.19 -0.56 -24.07
N THR A 213 15.29 0.49 -24.89
CA THR A 213 15.49 0.35 -26.34
C THR A 213 16.81 -0.37 -26.68
N LYS A 214 17.91 -0.05 -25.96
CA LYS A 214 19.20 -0.74 -26.14
C LYS A 214 19.13 -2.21 -25.71
N ARG A 215 18.46 -2.52 -24.59
CA ARG A 215 18.25 -3.90 -24.11
C ARG A 215 17.42 -4.71 -25.12
N GLN A 216 16.33 -4.14 -25.65
CA GLN A 216 15.53 -4.76 -26.71
C GLN A 216 16.34 -5.01 -28.00
N ALA A 217 17.18 -4.05 -28.43
CA ALA A 217 18.05 -4.23 -29.59
C ALA A 217 19.15 -5.29 -29.39
N ALA A 218 19.64 -5.46 -28.16
CA ALA A 218 20.59 -6.51 -27.80
C ALA A 218 19.93 -7.89 -27.76
N ALA A 219 18.72 -8.01 -27.18
CA ALA A 219 17.93 -9.24 -27.17
C ALA A 219 17.55 -9.70 -28.59
N GLY A 220 17.16 -8.77 -29.46
CA GLY A 220 16.87 -9.07 -30.87
C GLY A 220 18.08 -9.52 -31.69
N LYS A 221 19.31 -9.14 -31.29
CA LYS A 221 20.54 -9.66 -31.89
C LYS A 221 20.88 -11.07 -31.39
N LEU A 222 20.64 -11.35 -30.11
CA LEU A 222 20.88 -12.67 -29.52
C LEU A 222 19.87 -13.71 -30.06
N GLY A 223 18.59 -13.35 -30.20
CA GLY A 223 17.57 -14.22 -30.81
C GLY A 223 17.87 -14.62 -32.26
N ARG A 224 18.49 -13.72 -33.04
CA ARG A 224 18.91 -14.00 -34.42
C ARG A 224 20.09 -14.97 -34.53
N GLU A 225 20.95 -15.03 -33.51
CA GLU A 225 22.06 -15.99 -33.47
C GLU A 225 21.60 -17.39 -33.02
N VAL A 226 20.50 -17.50 -32.28
CA VAL A 226 19.91 -18.79 -31.86
C VAL A 226 19.06 -19.43 -32.98
N GLU A 227 18.33 -18.64 -33.77
CA GLU A 227 17.54 -19.14 -34.92
C GLU A 227 18.38 -19.74 -36.07
N ASP A 228 19.65 -19.34 -36.21
CA ASP A 228 20.57 -19.94 -37.19
C ASP A 228 21.26 -21.22 -36.67
N ALA A 229 21.24 -21.47 -35.35
CA ALA A 229 21.77 -22.68 -34.75
C ALA A 229 20.73 -23.82 -34.66
N ASP A 230 19.44 -23.48 -34.51
CA ASP A 230 18.38 -24.47 -34.26
C ASP A 230 17.80 -25.11 -35.53
N ARG A 231 18.10 -24.58 -36.72
CA ARG A 231 17.68 -25.17 -38.01
C ARG A 231 18.45 -26.45 -38.40
N ARG A 232 19.30 -26.99 -37.53
CA ARG A 232 20.11 -28.19 -37.81
C ARG A 232 19.88 -29.38 -36.89
N ALA A 233 18.94 -29.31 -35.94
CA ALA A 233 18.72 -30.42 -35.02
C ALA A 233 17.26 -30.51 -34.60
N LEU A 234 16.38 -31.06 -35.44
CA LEU A 234 15.15 -31.78 -35.05
C LEU A 234 14.47 -32.33 -36.32
N GLU A 235 15.04 -33.40 -36.86
CA GLU A 235 14.25 -34.47 -37.48
C GLU A 235 14.16 -35.61 -36.47
N THR A 236 13.02 -36.29 -36.42
CA THR A 236 12.56 -37.32 -35.45
C THR A 236 12.01 -36.71 -34.15
N ASP A 237 10.84 -37.07 -33.62
CA ASP A 237 9.95 -38.19 -33.91
C ASP A 237 8.50 -37.77 -33.58
N GLU A 238 7.56 -38.41 -34.23
CA GLU A 238 6.14 -38.13 -34.20
C GLU A 238 5.48 -38.70 -32.93
N ASN A 239 4.35 -38.07 -32.57
CA ASN A 239 3.15 -38.72 -32.05
C ASN A 239 3.05 -39.02 -30.54
N GLU A 240 2.29 -38.17 -29.82
CA GLU A 240 1.08 -38.66 -29.13
C GLU A 240 0.08 -37.51 -28.97
N VAL A 241 -1.02 -37.63 -29.71
CA VAL A 241 -2.19 -36.75 -29.66
C VAL A 241 -3.21 -37.38 -28.72
N LEU A 242 -3.63 -36.65 -27.69
CA LEU A 242 -4.96 -36.82 -27.10
C LEU A 242 -5.63 -35.44 -27.05
N VAL A 243 -6.69 -35.34 -27.85
CA VAL A 243 -7.64 -34.22 -27.90
C VAL A 243 -8.74 -34.52 -26.89
N GLU A 244 -9.10 -33.56 -26.03
CA GLU A 244 -10.49 -33.41 -25.57
C GLU A 244 -10.89 -31.94 -25.58
N GLU A 245 -12.15 -31.72 -25.99
CA GLU A 245 -12.82 -30.48 -26.37
C GLU A 245 -13.30 -29.62 -25.17
N PRO A 246 -13.70 -28.34 -25.37
CA PRO A 246 -13.95 -27.42 -24.27
C PRO A 246 -15.28 -27.73 -23.58
N VAL A 247 -15.24 -27.86 -22.25
CA VAL A 247 -16.45 -28.00 -21.44
C VAL A 247 -16.89 -26.62 -20.97
N THR A 248 -18.00 -26.15 -21.52
CA THR A 248 -18.75 -24.99 -21.04
C THR A 248 -19.33 -25.24 -19.64
N GLY A 249 -19.16 -24.27 -18.75
CA GLY A 249 -20.05 -24.00 -17.62
C GLY A 249 -19.92 -24.94 -16.43
N THR A 250 -19.09 -24.58 -15.46
CA THR A 250 -19.24 -25.04 -14.07
C THR A 250 -18.87 -23.88 -13.17
N ALA A 251 -19.81 -23.44 -12.33
CA ALA A 251 -19.55 -22.49 -11.27
C ALA A 251 -18.42 -23.05 -10.40
N VAL A 252 -17.30 -22.33 -10.38
CA VAL A 252 -16.19 -22.65 -9.48
C VAL A 252 -16.71 -22.39 -8.08
N ILE A 253 -16.92 -23.47 -7.32
CA ILE A 253 -17.04 -23.36 -5.88
C ILE A 253 -15.65 -22.93 -5.44
N GLN A 254 -15.51 -21.64 -5.12
CA GLN A 254 -14.35 -21.06 -4.48
C GLN A 254 -14.07 -21.90 -3.24
N LEU A 255 -13.03 -22.72 -3.31
CA LEU A 255 -12.50 -23.37 -2.12
C LEU A 255 -12.02 -22.19 -1.25
N PRO A 256 -12.47 -22.06 0.00
CA PRO A 256 -11.93 -21.05 0.88
C PRO A 256 -10.41 -21.22 0.93
N SER A 257 -9.68 -20.10 0.89
CA SER A 257 -8.24 -20.07 1.15
C SER A 257 -7.98 -20.59 2.57
N THR A 258 -7.81 -21.92 2.70
CA THR A 258 -7.37 -22.60 3.92
C THR A 258 -5.99 -23.22 3.70
N ALA A 259 -5.27 -22.79 2.67
CA ALA A 259 -4.08 -23.49 2.20
C ALA A 259 -2.87 -23.32 3.13
N TRP A 260 -2.85 -22.28 3.97
CA TRP A 260 -1.74 -21.93 4.86
C TRP A 260 -2.24 -21.26 6.16
N GLU A 261 -3.10 -21.94 6.93
CA GLU A 261 -3.53 -21.53 8.29
C GLU A 261 -2.35 -21.64 9.28
N ALA A 262 -1.34 -20.80 9.11
CA ALA A 262 -0.45 -20.40 10.19
C ALA A 262 -1.18 -19.35 11.04
N ASP A 263 -1.04 -19.43 12.36
CA ASP A 263 -1.56 -18.36 13.21
C ASP A 263 -0.68 -17.10 13.10
N ALA A 264 -1.19 -15.96 13.56
CA ALA A 264 -0.51 -14.68 13.43
C ALA A 264 0.87 -14.68 14.10
N ASP A 265 1.04 -15.39 15.23
CA ASP A 265 2.31 -15.48 15.93
C ASP A 265 3.36 -16.24 15.08
N GLU A 266 2.95 -17.31 14.38
CA GLU A 266 3.82 -18.06 13.48
C GLU A 266 4.22 -17.24 12.25
N VAL A 267 3.31 -16.42 11.71
CA VAL A 267 3.61 -15.49 10.62
C VAL A 267 4.61 -14.44 11.09
N ASP A 268 4.38 -13.79 12.23
CA ASP A 268 5.26 -12.76 12.79
C ASP A 268 6.68 -13.30 13.06
N GLU A 269 6.80 -14.50 13.64
CA GLU A 269 8.09 -15.16 13.87
C GLU A 269 8.81 -15.45 12.55
N ALA A 270 8.09 -15.87 11.51
CA ALA A 270 8.68 -16.10 10.19
C ALA A 270 9.11 -14.78 9.51
N THR A 271 8.31 -13.72 9.65
CA THR A 271 8.54 -12.40 9.04
C THR A 271 9.90 -11.82 9.44
N GLU A 272 10.28 -11.91 10.72
CA GLU A 272 11.59 -11.42 11.20
C GLU A 272 12.76 -11.99 10.37
N PHE A 273 12.71 -13.28 10.01
CA PHE A 273 13.73 -13.90 9.18
C PHE A 273 13.66 -13.40 7.73
N TRP A 274 12.48 -13.41 7.11
CA TRP A 274 12.31 -13.07 5.70
C TRP A 274 12.64 -11.59 5.40
N GLU A 275 12.30 -10.68 6.31
CA GLU A 275 12.73 -9.29 6.26
C GLU A 275 14.26 -9.17 6.37
N SER A 276 14.89 -9.94 7.27
CA SER A 276 16.33 -9.87 7.49
C SER A 276 17.15 -10.27 6.25
N VAL A 277 16.63 -11.21 5.44
CA VAL A 277 17.25 -11.64 4.17
C VAL A 277 16.80 -10.79 2.98
N GLY A 278 15.77 -9.95 3.15
CA GLY A 278 15.23 -9.07 2.11
C GLY A 278 14.56 -9.83 0.96
N ILE A 279 14.07 -11.04 1.20
CA ILE A 279 13.33 -11.87 0.25
C ILE A 279 12.04 -12.26 0.95
N LEU A 280 10.90 -11.84 0.44
CA LEU A 280 9.60 -11.97 1.10
C LEU A 280 8.75 -13.07 0.45
N PRO A 281 8.10 -13.94 1.24
CA PRO A 281 7.06 -14.83 0.75
C PRO A 281 5.84 -14.05 0.28
N VAL A 282 5.29 -14.42 -0.87
CA VAL A 282 4.10 -13.78 -1.46
C VAL A 282 3.03 -14.82 -1.75
N GLU A 283 1.79 -14.53 -1.37
CA GLU A 283 0.61 -15.28 -1.81
C GLU A 283 -0.05 -14.57 -2.99
N LEU A 284 -0.38 -15.32 -4.04
CA LEU A 284 -1.13 -14.82 -5.17
C LEU A 284 -2.37 -15.70 -5.37
N THR A 285 -3.55 -15.11 -5.26
CA THR A 285 -4.83 -15.77 -5.57
C THR A 285 -5.28 -15.37 -6.97
N LEU A 286 -5.31 -16.36 -7.86
CA LEU A 286 -5.75 -16.26 -9.25
C LEU A 286 -7.04 -17.07 -9.45
N PRO A 287 -7.76 -16.88 -10.59
CA PRO A 287 -8.95 -17.69 -10.90
C PRO A 287 -8.69 -19.21 -10.92
N GLU A 288 -7.46 -19.62 -11.20
CA GLU A 288 -7.04 -21.03 -11.23
C GLU A 288 -6.70 -21.62 -9.84
N GLY A 289 -6.64 -20.77 -8.81
CA GLY A 289 -6.32 -21.11 -7.43
C GLY A 289 -5.28 -20.16 -6.80
N SER A 290 -5.00 -20.38 -5.52
CA SER A 290 -3.96 -19.65 -4.77
C SER A 290 -2.64 -20.40 -4.77
N GLY A 291 -1.53 -19.66 -4.75
CA GLY A 291 -0.20 -20.24 -4.60
C GLY A 291 0.83 -19.29 -4.02
N LEU A 292 1.95 -19.86 -3.58
CA LEU A 292 3.07 -19.16 -2.96
C LEU A 292 4.22 -18.94 -3.94
N THR A 293 4.94 -17.83 -3.75
CA THR A 293 6.21 -17.53 -4.41
C THR A 293 7.10 -16.70 -3.48
N LEU A 294 8.26 -16.24 -3.96
CA LEU A 294 9.10 -15.28 -3.25
C LEU A 294 9.33 -14.04 -4.12
N ARG A 295 9.45 -12.87 -3.48
CA ARG A 295 9.76 -11.58 -4.12
C ARG A 295 10.91 -10.88 -3.39
N CYS A 296 11.74 -10.13 -4.10
CA CYS A 296 12.62 -9.12 -3.51
C CYS A 296 12.74 -7.92 -4.45
N TYR A 297 13.36 -6.84 -3.99
CA TYR A 297 13.66 -5.68 -4.83
C TYR A 297 15.17 -5.53 -5.03
N VAL A 298 15.58 -5.31 -6.27
CA VAL A 298 16.98 -5.04 -6.65
C VAL A 298 16.99 -3.80 -7.53
N ASP A 299 17.70 -2.75 -7.09
CA ASP A 299 17.72 -1.45 -7.76
C ASP A 299 16.30 -0.89 -8.01
N ASP A 300 15.45 -0.95 -6.99
CA ASP A 300 14.02 -0.56 -7.01
C ASP A 300 13.15 -1.35 -8.01
N ALA A 301 13.66 -2.45 -8.58
CA ALA A 301 12.89 -3.31 -9.50
C ALA A 301 12.54 -4.65 -8.85
N PRO A 302 11.31 -5.14 -9.00
CA PRO A 302 10.87 -6.41 -8.43
C PRO A 302 11.57 -7.59 -9.12
N ARG A 303 11.96 -8.55 -8.30
CA ARG A 303 12.48 -9.86 -8.71
C ARG A 303 11.65 -10.92 -8.03
N PHE A 304 11.20 -11.90 -8.79
CA PHE A 304 10.46 -13.04 -8.27
C PHE A 304 11.27 -14.32 -8.32
N LEU A 305 10.86 -15.29 -7.51
CA LEU A 305 11.19 -16.69 -7.72
C LEU A 305 10.57 -17.13 -9.04
N GLY A 306 11.33 -16.98 -10.11
CA GLY A 306 10.87 -17.21 -11.47
C GLY A 306 12.03 -17.38 -12.43
N SER A 307 11.71 -17.57 -13.70
CA SER A 307 12.71 -17.58 -14.76
C SER A 307 12.13 -17.08 -16.08
N LYS A 308 12.92 -16.32 -16.83
CA LYS A 308 12.53 -15.79 -18.17
C LYS A 308 11.22 -14.99 -18.14
N GLY A 309 11.04 -14.16 -17.11
CA GLY A 309 9.82 -13.35 -16.95
C GLY A 309 8.58 -14.18 -16.59
N ARG A 310 8.75 -15.42 -16.09
CA ARG A 310 7.65 -16.22 -15.55
C ARG A 310 7.82 -16.48 -14.07
N VAL A 311 6.83 -16.06 -13.28
CA VAL A 311 6.80 -16.29 -11.83
C VAL A 311 6.47 -17.75 -11.57
N HIS A 312 7.24 -18.43 -10.74
CA HIS A 312 6.95 -19.80 -10.32
C HIS A 312 6.03 -19.74 -9.09
N LEU A 313 4.87 -20.41 -9.18
CA LEU A 313 3.86 -20.46 -8.13
C LEU A 313 3.67 -21.90 -7.64
N PHE A 314 3.56 -22.08 -6.34
CA PHE A 314 3.46 -23.39 -5.69
C PHE A 314 2.16 -23.51 -4.91
N ARG A 315 1.46 -24.64 -5.08
CA ARG A 315 0.20 -24.89 -4.35
C ARG A 315 0.40 -25.25 -2.88
N SER A 316 1.64 -25.43 -2.43
CA SER A 316 1.96 -25.78 -1.05
C SER A 316 3.29 -25.19 -0.59
N ALA A 317 3.38 -24.87 0.70
CA ALA A 317 4.64 -24.44 1.34
C ALA A 317 5.71 -25.53 1.25
N GLU A 318 5.31 -26.81 1.29
CA GLU A 318 6.21 -27.95 1.10
C GLU A 318 6.80 -27.98 -0.32
N GLY A 319 5.99 -27.72 -1.35
CA GLY A 319 6.43 -27.63 -2.74
C GLY A 319 7.42 -26.49 -2.95
N LEU A 320 7.10 -25.31 -2.40
CA LEU A 320 7.99 -24.15 -2.41
C LEU A 320 9.32 -24.45 -1.68
N GLY A 321 9.26 -25.00 -0.47
CA GLY A 321 10.45 -25.38 0.31
C GLY A 321 11.32 -26.44 -0.39
N THR A 322 10.70 -27.39 -1.08
CA THR A 322 11.41 -28.38 -1.92
C THR A 322 12.11 -27.72 -3.09
N PHE A 323 11.48 -26.73 -3.72
CA PHE A 323 12.07 -25.98 -4.82
C PHE A 323 13.25 -25.12 -4.37
N ILE A 324 13.11 -24.40 -3.24
CA ILE A 324 14.16 -23.56 -2.63
C ILE A 324 15.43 -24.38 -2.39
N ARG A 325 15.29 -25.56 -1.77
CA ARG A 325 16.43 -26.47 -1.51
C ARG A 325 16.97 -27.16 -2.78
N GLY A 326 16.26 -27.03 -3.89
CA GLY A 326 16.59 -27.64 -5.17
C GLY A 326 17.69 -26.90 -5.95
N LYS A 327 18.07 -27.46 -7.10
CA LYS A 327 19.06 -26.86 -8.01
C LYS A 327 18.44 -26.23 -9.27
N ASN A 328 17.12 -26.07 -9.30
CA ASN A 328 16.39 -25.52 -10.45
C ASN A 328 16.86 -24.09 -10.77
N PRO A 329 17.07 -23.71 -12.04
CA PRO A 329 17.43 -22.33 -12.38
C PRO A 329 16.27 -21.37 -12.08
N HIS A 330 16.58 -20.22 -11.50
CA HIS A 330 15.65 -19.12 -11.23
C HIS A 330 16.44 -17.84 -10.95
N ASP A 331 15.76 -16.69 -11.02
CA ASP A 331 16.38 -15.38 -11.02
C ASP A 331 16.86 -14.93 -9.62
N LEU A 332 16.28 -15.46 -8.54
CA LEU A 332 16.72 -15.16 -7.17
C LEU A 332 18.06 -15.79 -6.76
N LYS A 333 18.66 -16.70 -7.56
CA LYS A 333 19.91 -17.37 -7.19
C LYS A 333 21.11 -16.45 -7.05
N GLU A 334 21.09 -15.31 -7.73
CA GLU A 334 22.18 -14.35 -7.75
C GLU A 334 22.09 -13.34 -6.59
N ILE A 335 21.01 -13.39 -5.81
CA ILE A 335 20.82 -12.54 -4.63
C ILE A 335 21.77 -12.98 -3.51
N ALA A 336 22.45 -12.01 -2.89
CA ALA A 336 23.52 -12.27 -1.92
C ALA A 336 23.05 -13.10 -0.71
N THR A 337 21.81 -12.90 -0.26
CA THR A 337 21.17 -13.57 0.88
C THR A 337 20.42 -14.86 0.49
N TRP A 338 20.39 -15.23 -0.80
CA TRP A 338 19.77 -16.49 -1.23
C TRP A 338 20.32 -17.74 -0.53
N PRO A 339 21.64 -17.87 -0.25
CA PRO A 339 22.15 -19.00 0.52
C PRO A 339 21.52 -19.12 1.91
N ASP A 340 21.23 -18.00 2.58
CA ASP A 340 20.60 -17.99 3.90
C ASP A 340 19.15 -18.49 3.84
N VAL A 341 18.43 -18.17 2.76
CA VAL A 341 17.09 -18.74 2.47
C VAL A 341 17.14 -20.25 2.27
N VAL A 342 18.16 -20.75 1.57
CA VAL A 342 18.32 -22.19 1.31
C VAL A 342 18.68 -22.98 2.57
N ASP A 343 19.50 -22.39 3.44
CA ASP A 343 19.98 -23.01 4.68
C ASP A 343 18.98 -22.86 5.85
N SER A 344 17.91 -22.08 5.67
CA SER A 344 16.87 -21.86 6.65
C SER A 344 15.82 -22.98 6.70
N ASP A 345 15.29 -23.22 7.90
CA ASP A 345 14.12 -24.06 8.13
C ASP A 345 12.84 -23.24 8.41
N VAL A 346 12.93 -21.90 8.34
CA VAL A 346 11.77 -21.00 8.52
C VAL A 346 10.80 -21.17 7.35
N ALA A 347 9.52 -21.33 7.68
CA ALA A 347 8.47 -21.51 6.68
C ALA A 347 8.24 -20.22 5.88
N ALA A 348 8.00 -20.34 4.57
CA ALA A 348 7.66 -19.21 3.70
C ALA A 348 6.18 -18.84 3.89
N LEU A 349 5.90 -18.12 4.97
CA LEU A 349 4.57 -17.63 5.34
C LEU A 349 4.44 -16.16 4.92
N PRO A 350 3.52 -15.82 3.99
CA PRO A 350 3.31 -14.43 3.58
C PRO A 350 2.66 -13.61 4.70
N ALA A 351 3.19 -12.41 4.93
CA ALA A 351 2.52 -11.39 5.73
C ALA A 351 1.24 -10.91 5.02
N GLU A 352 0.36 -10.18 5.71
CA GLU A 352 -0.92 -9.76 5.13
C GLU A 352 -0.72 -8.82 3.93
N GLU A 353 0.27 -7.93 4.01
CA GLU A 353 0.71 -7.02 2.96
C GLU A 353 1.35 -7.72 1.74
N ASP A 354 1.66 -9.01 1.83
CA ASP A 354 2.21 -9.82 0.75
C ASP A 354 1.18 -10.83 0.20
N ARG A 355 -0.11 -10.66 0.50
CA ARG A 355 -1.21 -11.50 0.00
C ARG A 355 -2.08 -10.75 -1.00
N TYR A 356 -1.93 -11.08 -2.28
CA TYR A 356 -2.64 -10.42 -3.36
C TYR A 356 -3.78 -11.29 -3.91
N ASP A 357 -5.03 -10.89 -3.65
CA ASP A 357 -6.21 -11.58 -4.16
C ASP A 357 -6.80 -10.91 -5.41
N LEU A 358 -6.37 -11.37 -6.58
CA LEU A 358 -6.84 -10.82 -7.85
C LEU A 358 -8.21 -11.37 -8.25
N ALA A 359 -8.57 -12.55 -7.73
CA ALA A 359 -9.87 -13.16 -7.98
C ALA A 359 -10.98 -12.44 -7.19
N ASP A 360 -10.72 -12.03 -5.94
CA ASP A 360 -11.67 -11.25 -5.13
C ASP A 360 -12.07 -9.94 -5.83
N ILE A 361 -11.11 -9.23 -6.44
CA ILE A 361 -11.40 -8.00 -7.21
C ILE A 361 -12.27 -8.30 -8.44
N SER A 362 -12.06 -9.44 -9.10
CA SER A 362 -12.88 -9.85 -10.24
C SER A 362 -14.33 -10.12 -9.81
N GLU A 363 -14.52 -10.75 -8.66
CA GLU A 363 -15.83 -10.96 -8.04
C GLU A 363 -16.48 -9.66 -7.57
N LEU A 364 -15.69 -8.77 -6.96
CA LEU A 364 -16.11 -7.45 -6.51
C LEU A 364 -16.72 -6.67 -7.68
N PHE A 365 -16.06 -6.66 -8.84
CA PHE A 365 -16.60 -6.04 -10.04
C PHE A 365 -17.83 -6.79 -10.61
N GLY A 366 -17.84 -8.13 -10.52
CA GLY A 366 -18.90 -8.98 -11.04
C GLY A 366 -20.25 -8.87 -10.32
N ARG A 367 -20.26 -8.46 -9.04
CA ARG A 367 -21.51 -8.27 -8.26
C ARG A 367 -22.33 -7.06 -8.75
N GLY A 368 -21.74 -6.19 -9.57
CA GLY A 368 -22.36 -4.94 -10.04
C GLY A 368 -22.50 -3.95 -8.88
N GLY A 369 -22.19 -2.68 -9.10
CA GLY A 369 -22.16 -1.61 -8.09
C GLY A 369 -23.49 -1.25 -7.40
N ASP A 370 -24.40 -2.21 -7.22
CA ASP A 370 -25.55 -2.06 -6.35
C ASP A 370 -25.10 -2.30 -4.90
N THR A 371 -24.89 -1.17 -4.22
CA THR A 371 -25.19 -0.88 -2.81
C THR A 371 -24.10 -0.65 -1.78
N ASP A 372 -22.80 -0.82 -2.06
CA ASP A 372 -21.75 -0.44 -1.08
C ASP A 372 -20.61 0.37 -1.71
N VAL A 373 -19.93 1.16 -0.86
CA VAL A 373 -18.71 1.90 -1.19
C VAL A 373 -17.72 0.93 -1.83
N PHE A 374 -17.17 1.30 -3.00
CA PHE A 374 -16.14 0.48 -3.63
C PHE A 374 -14.87 0.59 -2.78
N ASP A 375 -14.40 -0.54 -2.25
CA ASP A 375 -13.19 -0.60 -1.43
C ASP A 375 -11.96 -0.40 -2.32
N TYR A 376 -11.52 0.85 -2.42
CA TYR A 376 -10.34 1.21 -3.19
C TYR A 376 -9.05 0.70 -2.55
N SER A 377 -9.04 0.40 -1.25
CA SER A 377 -7.84 -0.11 -0.56
C SER A 377 -7.51 -1.53 -1.06
N ARG A 378 -8.52 -2.41 -1.18
CA ARG A 378 -8.35 -3.74 -1.79
C ARG A 378 -7.90 -3.66 -3.24
N LEU A 379 -8.44 -2.71 -4.00
CA LEU A 379 -8.04 -2.50 -5.39
C LEU A 379 -6.58 -2.03 -5.48
N ALA A 380 -6.16 -1.07 -4.64
CA ALA A 380 -4.78 -0.59 -4.58
C ALA A 380 -3.82 -1.73 -4.24
N HIS A 381 -4.13 -2.49 -3.19
CA HIS A 381 -3.35 -3.64 -2.75
C HIS A 381 -3.17 -4.68 -3.86
N ALA A 382 -4.26 -5.03 -4.54
CA ALA A 382 -4.20 -5.95 -5.69
C ALA A 382 -3.37 -5.38 -6.85
N PHE A 383 -3.37 -4.06 -7.04
CA PHE A 383 -2.53 -3.41 -8.04
C PHE A 383 -1.04 -3.49 -7.71
N ASP A 384 -0.63 -3.43 -6.45
CA ASP A 384 0.79 -3.56 -6.09
C ASP A 384 1.38 -4.89 -6.58
N GLY A 385 0.68 -6.00 -6.29
CA GLY A 385 1.08 -7.32 -6.81
C GLY A 385 1.06 -7.41 -8.33
N VAL A 386 0.05 -6.82 -8.99
CA VAL A 386 -0.05 -6.82 -10.46
C VAL A 386 1.10 -6.05 -11.10
N LEU A 387 1.41 -4.86 -10.59
CA LEU A 387 2.46 -3.99 -11.13
C LEU A 387 3.82 -4.65 -10.99
N ASP A 388 4.09 -5.27 -9.85
CA ASP A 388 5.33 -6.00 -9.64
C ASP A 388 5.50 -7.16 -10.62
N ILE A 389 4.45 -7.97 -10.79
CA ILE A 389 4.47 -9.10 -11.72
C ILE A 389 4.60 -8.60 -13.16
N ALA A 390 3.89 -7.53 -13.52
CA ALA A 390 3.93 -6.94 -14.84
C ALA A 390 5.33 -6.40 -15.19
N GLU A 391 5.98 -5.72 -14.24
CA GLU A 391 7.36 -5.25 -14.41
C GLU A 391 8.34 -6.42 -14.54
N TYR A 392 8.24 -7.42 -13.67
CA TYR A 392 9.10 -8.61 -13.72
C TYR A 392 8.94 -9.40 -15.03
N ALA A 393 7.71 -9.51 -15.53
CA ALA A 393 7.36 -10.29 -16.73
C ALA A 393 7.37 -9.48 -18.04
N ASP A 394 7.76 -8.19 -18.01
CA ASP A 394 7.80 -7.28 -19.16
C ASP A 394 6.44 -7.18 -19.89
N LEU A 395 5.35 -7.09 -19.11
CA LEU A 395 3.98 -7.04 -19.62
C LEU A 395 3.59 -5.60 -20.01
N ASP A 396 4.19 -5.04 -21.06
CA ASP A 396 3.88 -3.69 -21.60
C ASP A 396 2.36 -3.46 -21.84
N SER A 397 1.59 -4.53 -22.09
CA SER A 397 0.14 -4.43 -22.29
C SER A 397 -0.66 -4.13 -21.02
N VAL A 398 -0.10 -4.35 -19.82
CA VAL A 398 -0.71 -3.94 -18.56
C VAL A 398 -0.70 -2.42 -18.43
N ASP A 399 0.42 -1.76 -18.78
CA ASP A 399 0.54 -0.29 -18.80
C ASP A 399 -0.54 0.38 -19.65
N GLU A 400 -0.96 -0.27 -20.75
CA GLU A 400 -2.02 0.23 -21.62
C GLU A 400 -3.40 0.21 -20.97
N LEU A 401 -3.69 -0.84 -20.19
CA LEU A 401 -4.95 -1.02 -19.47
C LEU A 401 -5.09 -0.04 -18.30
N ILE A 402 -3.98 0.29 -17.64
CA ILE A 402 -3.95 1.17 -16.46
C ILE A 402 -3.58 2.62 -16.77
N ARG A 403 -3.51 3.03 -18.06
CA ARG A 403 -3.24 4.45 -18.39
C ARG A 403 -4.22 5.36 -17.66
N PRO A 404 -3.82 6.54 -17.16
CA PRO A 404 -4.70 7.46 -16.43
C PRO A 404 -5.98 7.88 -17.18
N THR A 405 -6.04 7.67 -18.49
CA THR A 405 -7.20 7.94 -19.34
C THR A 405 -8.22 6.81 -19.41
N THR A 406 -7.87 5.59 -18.98
CA THR A 406 -8.80 4.45 -18.93
C THR A 406 -9.62 4.48 -17.64
N PRO A 407 -10.80 3.82 -17.59
CA PRO A 407 -11.55 3.69 -16.33
C PRO A 407 -10.73 3.03 -15.22
N LEU A 408 -10.02 1.96 -15.55
CA LEU A 408 -9.21 1.20 -14.60
C LEU A 408 -8.01 2.02 -14.07
N GLY A 409 -7.32 2.76 -14.95
CA GLY A 409 -6.23 3.64 -14.55
C GLY A 409 -6.68 4.85 -13.73
N ARG A 410 -7.89 5.36 -13.96
CA ARG A 410 -8.49 6.37 -13.06
C ARG A 410 -8.79 5.78 -11.68
N ALA A 411 -9.32 4.56 -11.62
CA ALA A 411 -9.59 3.90 -10.36
C ALA A 411 -8.31 3.66 -9.54
N LEU A 412 -7.21 3.28 -10.20
CA LEU A 412 -5.88 3.21 -9.57
C LEU A 412 -5.41 4.57 -9.03
N VAL A 413 -5.59 5.65 -9.78
CA VAL A 413 -5.20 6.99 -9.30
C VAL A 413 -6.08 7.45 -8.13
N GLU A 414 -7.38 7.13 -8.15
CA GLU A 414 -8.28 7.46 -7.05
C GLU A 414 -8.02 6.56 -5.83
N SER A 415 -7.61 5.30 -6.02
CA SER A 415 -7.22 4.43 -4.90
C SER A 415 -5.99 4.95 -4.18
N GLN A 416 -4.99 5.44 -4.92
CA GLN A 416 -3.82 6.12 -4.38
C GLN A 416 -4.11 7.47 -3.70
N ARG A 417 -5.34 7.98 -3.81
CA ARG A 417 -5.76 9.24 -3.17
C ARG A 417 -6.59 9.01 -1.90
N GLY A 418 -7.00 7.79 -1.61
CA GLY A 418 -7.79 7.43 -0.43
C GLY A 418 -9.23 7.98 -0.42
N VAL A 419 -9.77 8.44 -1.56
CA VAL A 419 -11.13 9.02 -1.59
C VAL A 419 -12.15 7.98 -2.04
N GLY A 420 -12.82 7.33 -1.08
CA GLY A 420 -13.91 6.39 -1.32
C GLY A 420 -15.11 7.04 -2.01
N LYS A 421 -15.21 6.92 -3.33
CA LYS A 421 -16.40 7.32 -4.10
C LYS A 421 -17.13 6.12 -4.67
N SER A 422 -18.46 6.12 -4.52
CA SER A 422 -19.33 5.20 -5.24
C SER A 422 -19.13 5.32 -6.76
N LEU A 423 -18.89 4.19 -7.41
CA LEU A 423 -18.63 4.10 -8.85
C LEU A 423 -19.95 4.06 -9.63
N ALA A 424 -20.02 4.78 -10.74
CA ALA A 424 -21.19 4.70 -11.62
C ALA A 424 -21.24 3.30 -12.27
N PRO A 425 -22.43 2.67 -12.44
CA PRO A 425 -22.53 1.30 -12.95
C PRO A 425 -21.88 1.06 -14.33
N ALA A 426 -21.86 2.09 -15.19
CA ALA A 426 -21.21 2.02 -16.51
C ALA A 426 -19.68 2.00 -16.41
N ASP A 427 -19.11 2.68 -15.41
CA ASP A 427 -17.67 2.63 -15.15
C ASP A 427 -17.30 1.25 -14.57
N THR A 428 -18.11 0.70 -13.66
CA THR A 428 -17.93 -0.64 -13.07
C THR A 428 -17.80 -1.73 -14.13
N ALA A 429 -18.68 -1.75 -15.14
CA ALA A 429 -18.62 -2.76 -16.20
C ALA A 429 -17.36 -2.63 -17.08
N ALA A 430 -16.91 -1.40 -17.35
CA ALA A 430 -15.70 -1.17 -18.13
C ALA A 430 -14.43 -1.53 -17.34
N MET A 431 -14.43 -1.28 -16.03
CA MET A 431 -13.35 -1.70 -15.13
C MET A 431 -13.29 -3.21 -14.97
N ALA A 432 -14.45 -3.89 -14.82
CA ALA A 432 -14.53 -5.34 -14.76
C ALA A 432 -13.82 -5.99 -15.95
N SER A 433 -14.20 -5.59 -17.17
CA SER A 433 -13.59 -6.14 -18.38
C SER A 433 -12.10 -5.84 -18.51
N ALA A 434 -11.65 -4.66 -18.07
CA ALA A 434 -10.24 -4.31 -18.10
C ALA A 434 -9.43 -5.06 -17.03
N TRP A 435 -10.02 -5.29 -15.86
CA TRP A 435 -9.44 -6.08 -14.79
C TRP A 435 -9.32 -7.54 -15.18
N ASP A 436 -10.36 -8.14 -15.75
CA ASP A 436 -10.32 -9.53 -16.24
C ASP A 436 -9.20 -9.73 -17.28
N GLU A 437 -9.03 -8.78 -18.22
CA GLU A 437 -7.95 -8.82 -19.20
C GLU A 437 -6.56 -8.71 -18.53
N LEU A 438 -6.45 -7.88 -17.49
CA LEU A 438 -5.24 -7.72 -16.71
C LEU A 438 -4.90 -9.01 -15.93
N VAL A 439 -5.89 -9.63 -15.28
CA VAL A 439 -5.74 -10.92 -14.59
C VAL A 439 -5.37 -12.03 -15.56
N GLU A 440 -5.93 -12.06 -16.78
CA GLU A 440 -5.54 -13.02 -17.82
C GLU A 440 -4.07 -12.87 -18.21
N LYS A 441 -3.58 -11.63 -18.37
CA LYS A 441 -2.16 -11.34 -18.68
C LYS A 441 -1.24 -11.80 -17.54
N VAL A 442 -1.58 -11.47 -16.29
CA VAL A 442 -0.82 -11.87 -15.11
C VAL A 442 -0.79 -13.40 -14.98
N THR A 443 -1.94 -14.05 -15.15
CA THR A 443 -2.04 -15.52 -15.12
C THR A 443 -1.17 -16.17 -16.20
N GLY A 444 -1.12 -15.57 -17.40
CA GLY A 444 -0.21 -16.01 -18.48
C GLY A 444 1.28 -15.90 -18.15
N ALA A 445 1.66 -14.97 -17.26
CA ALA A 445 3.03 -14.80 -16.78
C ALA A 445 3.37 -15.74 -15.61
N VAL A 446 2.40 -16.45 -15.03
CA VAL A 446 2.64 -17.39 -13.93
C VAL A 446 2.88 -18.80 -14.48
N ARG A 447 3.70 -19.58 -13.77
CA ARG A 447 3.92 -21.01 -14.01
C ARG A 447 3.67 -21.78 -12.72
N TRP A 448 2.65 -22.62 -12.72
CA TRP A 448 2.36 -23.53 -11.62
C TRP A 448 3.37 -24.67 -11.52
N HIS A 449 3.74 -24.99 -10.28
CA HIS A 449 4.54 -26.12 -9.88
C HIS A 449 3.75 -26.95 -8.86
N ASP A 450 3.51 -28.22 -9.20
CA ASP A 450 2.79 -29.20 -8.39
C ASP A 450 3.76 -30.20 -7.74
#